data_AF-A0A939GG72-F1
#
_entry.id   AF-A0A939GG72-F1
#
_cell.length_a   1.000
_cell.length_b   1.000
_cell.length_c   1.000
_cell.angle_alpha   90.00
_cell.angle_beta   90.00
_cell.angle_gamma   90.00
#
_symmetry.space_group_name_H-M   'P 1'
#
loop_
_entity.id
_entity.type
_entity.pdbx_description
1 polymer ?
#
loop_
_entity_poly.entity_id
_entity_poly.type
_entity_poly.pdbx_seq_one_letter_code
_entity_poly.pdbx_strand_id
1 'polypeptide(L)'
;MGPQQDALPRTCNRRYHGQRLFCRACAAGGHHNAGGTLQLVPQLRSRALLFHRWNGRLFILTAFAMSLDGLYLTWARGSAANLVGAIGISLNAVLIALCATMTWRYARLRQLDRHRQWALRTYLLVNGVWFFRVMLMAWILLNGGPVGMSHGNGPVDLLLAFADSLLPLAVLDLYLRSQKSRRSPQKVVMAIVLGLLTLLMGVGIFGAFKALWSPLL
;
A
#
# COMPACT_ATOMS: atom_id res chain seq x y z
N MET A 1 -9.10 59.21 -6.09
CA MET A 1 -8.53 58.20 -5.17
C MET A 1 -9.34 56.93 -5.32
N GLY A 2 -8.88 55.99 -6.15
CA GLY A 2 -9.50 54.66 -6.32
C GLY A 2 -8.54 53.60 -5.76
N PRO A 3 -9.03 52.53 -5.11
CA PRO A 3 -8.15 51.57 -4.46
C PRO A 3 -7.50 50.64 -5.49
N GLN A 4 -6.19 50.51 -5.33
CA GLN A 4 -5.27 49.69 -6.09
C GLN A 4 -5.50 48.22 -5.72
N GLN A 5 -5.95 47.40 -6.69
CA GLN A 5 -6.07 45.95 -6.53
C GLN A 5 -4.69 45.33 -6.77
N ASP A 6 -4.03 44.91 -5.69
CA ASP A 6 -2.76 44.19 -5.74
C ASP A 6 -2.96 42.79 -6.34
N ALA A 7 -2.39 42.61 -7.53
CA ALA A 7 -2.36 41.36 -8.25
C ALA A 7 -1.43 40.36 -7.56
N LEU A 8 -2.01 39.37 -6.86
CA LEU A 8 -1.25 38.22 -6.37
C LEU A 8 -0.65 37.41 -7.54
N PRO A 9 0.62 36.95 -7.43
CA PRO A 9 1.32 36.27 -8.51
C PRO A 9 0.66 34.94 -8.88
N ARG A 10 0.32 34.78 -10.17
CA ARG A 10 -0.36 33.61 -10.78
C ARG A 10 0.37 32.26 -10.62
N THR A 11 1.58 32.25 -10.06
CA THR A 11 2.40 31.05 -9.86
C THR A 11 2.03 30.24 -8.62
N CYS A 12 1.36 30.85 -7.63
CA CYS A 12 0.91 30.15 -6.43
C CYS A 12 -0.27 29.20 -6.72
N ASN A 13 -1.18 29.57 -7.63
CA ASN A 13 -2.44 28.84 -7.88
C ASN A 13 -2.25 27.49 -8.63
N ARG A 14 -1.16 27.33 -9.41
CA ARG A 14 -0.93 26.10 -10.20
C ARG A 14 -0.49 24.90 -9.35
N ARG A 15 0.23 25.12 -8.23
CA ARG A 15 0.65 24.05 -7.30
C ARG A 15 -0.51 23.49 -6.48
N TYR A 16 -1.45 24.35 -6.05
CA TYR A 16 -2.62 23.93 -5.28
C TYR A 16 -3.66 23.16 -6.10
N HIS A 17 -3.81 23.46 -7.39
CA HIS A 17 -4.70 22.69 -8.27
C HIS A 17 -4.22 21.24 -8.49
N GLY A 18 -2.91 21.02 -8.62
CA GLY A 18 -2.33 19.67 -8.74
C GLY A 18 -2.55 18.81 -7.49
N GLN A 19 -2.41 19.41 -6.30
CA GLN A 19 -2.69 18.75 -5.01
C GLN A 19 -4.19 18.46 -4.81
N ARG A 20 -5.09 19.36 -5.22
CA ARG A 20 -6.55 19.12 -5.13
C ARG A 20 -7.03 18.04 -6.10
N LEU A 21 -6.43 17.94 -7.29
CA LEU A 21 -6.67 16.83 -8.22
C LEU A 21 -6.11 15.50 -7.69
N PHE A 22 -4.94 15.51 -7.04
CA PHE A 22 -4.37 14.34 -6.38
C PHE A 22 -5.21 13.89 -5.16
N CYS A 23 -5.74 14.81 -4.36
CA CYS A 23 -6.65 14.52 -3.25
C CYS A 23 -8.00 13.99 -3.73
N ARG A 24 -8.56 14.51 -4.84
CA ARG A 24 -9.78 13.97 -5.46
C ARG A 24 -9.57 12.58 -6.07
N ALA A 25 -8.42 12.32 -6.69
CA ALA A 25 -8.03 10.99 -7.16
C ALA A 25 -7.79 10.01 -5.99
N CYS A 26 -7.26 10.47 -4.86
CA CYS A 26 -7.10 9.67 -3.64
C CYS A 26 -8.43 9.38 -2.93
N ALA A 27 -9.40 10.31 -2.95
CA ALA A 27 -10.74 10.10 -2.39
C ALA A 27 -11.55 9.05 -3.18
N ALA A 28 -11.31 8.93 -4.50
CA ALA A 28 -11.86 7.86 -5.33
C ALA A 28 -11.21 6.47 -5.06
N GLY A 29 -10.11 6.42 -4.29
CA GLY A 29 -9.46 5.18 -3.88
C GLY A 29 -10.27 4.35 -2.87
N GLY A 30 -11.34 4.91 -2.30
CA GLY A 30 -12.25 4.23 -1.36
C GLY A 30 -13.10 3.10 -1.96
N HIS A 31 -13.07 2.90 -3.28
CA HIS A 31 -13.79 1.79 -3.94
C HIS A 31 -12.90 0.61 -4.35
N HIS A 32 -11.58 0.73 -4.24
CA HIS A 32 -10.68 -0.31 -4.77
C HIS A 32 -10.40 -1.47 -3.80
N ASN A 33 -10.77 -1.35 -2.51
CA ASN A 33 -10.39 -2.34 -1.49
C ASN A 33 -11.48 -3.36 -1.12
N ALA A 34 -12.75 -3.14 -1.47
CA ALA A 34 -13.82 -4.09 -1.12
C ALA A 34 -13.74 -5.40 -1.92
N GLY A 35 -13.39 -5.32 -3.22
CA GLY A 35 -13.33 -6.48 -4.10
C GLY A 35 -12.21 -7.47 -3.77
N GLY A 36 -11.06 -6.97 -3.29
CA GLY A 36 -9.89 -7.79 -2.92
C GLY A 36 -10.05 -8.48 -1.56
N THR A 37 -10.61 -7.79 -0.56
CA THR A 37 -10.90 -8.38 0.76
C THR A 37 -11.98 -9.46 0.68
N LEU A 38 -13.01 -9.26 -0.16
CA LEU A 38 -14.06 -10.25 -0.40
C LEU A 38 -13.52 -11.55 -1.02
N GLN A 39 -12.42 -11.50 -1.78
CA GLN A 39 -11.79 -12.70 -2.35
C GLN A 39 -11.02 -13.55 -1.33
N LEU A 40 -10.65 -12.99 -0.19
CA LEU A 40 -9.92 -13.70 0.86
C LEU A 40 -10.85 -14.48 1.80
N VAL A 41 -12.17 -14.28 1.67
CA VAL A 41 -13.21 -14.99 2.42
C VAL A 41 -13.40 -16.41 1.86
N PRO A 42 -13.11 -17.47 2.65
CA PRO A 42 -13.21 -18.85 2.18
C PRO A 42 -14.61 -19.23 1.70
N GLN A 43 -15.66 -18.67 2.30
CA GLN A 43 -17.06 -18.93 1.94
C GLN A 43 -17.42 -18.41 0.53
N LEU A 44 -16.84 -17.30 0.10
CA LEU A 44 -17.10 -16.74 -1.23
C LEU A 44 -16.35 -17.53 -2.32
N ARG A 45 -15.18 -18.08 -1.96
CA ARG A 45 -14.36 -18.92 -2.84
C ARG A 45 -15.01 -20.27 -3.17
N SER A 46 -15.82 -20.85 -2.28
CA SER A 46 -16.49 -22.14 -2.53
C SER A 46 -17.83 -21.99 -3.25
N ARG A 47 -18.56 -20.89 -3.04
CA ARG A 47 -19.91 -20.68 -3.60
C ARG A 47 -19.94 -19.87 -4.91
N ALA A 48 -18.94 -19.03 -5.18
CA ALA A 48 -18.93 -18.13 -6.35
C ALA A 48 -17.62 -18.23 -7.16
N LEU A 49 -17.29 -19.44 -7.64
CA LEU A 49 -16.04 -19.72 -8.37
C LEU A 49 -15.86 -18.89 -9.66
N LEU A 50 -16.94 -18.65 -10.41
CA LEU A 50 -16.89 -17.82 -11.62
C LEU A 50 -16.58 -16.37 -11.30
N PHE A 51 -17.18 -15.82 -10.24
CA PHE A 51 -16.89 -14.48 -9.74
C PHE A 51 -15.43 -14.37 -9.28
N HIS A 52 -14.93 -15.36 -8.52
CA HIS A 52 -13.54 -15.38 -8.11
C HIS A 52 -12.56 -15.38 -9.30
N ARG A 53 -12.86 -16.13 -10.37
CA ARG A 53 -12.03 -16.18 -11.58
C ARG A 53 -11.98 -14.84 -12.32
N TRP A 54 -13.12 -14.19 -12.53
CA TRP A 54 -13.17 -12.90 -13.22
C TRP A 54 -12.56 -11.78 -12.39
N ASN A 55 -12.93 -11.69 -11.11
CA ASN A 55 -12.37 -10.69 -10.22
C ASN A 55 -10.86 -10.91 -10.02
N GLY A 56 -10.38 -12.17 -10.02
CA GLY A 56 -8.96 -12.48 -9.94
C GLY A 56 -8.19 -12.06 -11.18
N ARG A 57 -8.77 -12.23 -12.38
CA ARG A 57 -8.19 -11.70 -13.63
C ARG A 57 -8.11 -10.19 -13.61
N LEU A 58 -9.19 -9.52 -13.21
CA LEU A 58 -9.22 -8.06 -13.08
C LEU A 58 -8.16 -7.58 -12.09
N PHE A 59 -8.06 -8.21 -10.92
CA PHE A 59 -7.06 -7.87 -9.90
C PHE A 59 -5.61 -8.02 -10.42
N ILE A 60 -5.30 -9.08 -11.17
CA ILE A 60 -3.96 -9.24 -11.75
C ILE A 60 -3.69 -8.17 -12.81
N LEU A 61 -4.68 -7.84 -13.65
CA LEU A 61 -4.55 -6.77 -14.64
C LEU A 61 -4.33 -5.41 -13.98
N THR A 62 -5.10 -5.07 -12.94
CA THR A 62 -4.91 -3.81 -12.21
C THR A 62 -3.58 -3.79 -11.47
N ALA A 63 -3.11 -4.91 -10.92
CA ALA A 63 -1.79 -5.00 -10.30
C ALA A 63 -0.65 -4.67 -11.30
N PHE A 64 -0.72 -5.19 -12.53
CA PHE A 64 0.23 -4.81 -13.58
C PHE A 64 0.10 -3.34 -13.97
N ALA A 65 -1.12 -2.84 -14.14
CA ALA A 65 -1.35 -1.43 -14.47
C ALA A 65 -0.78 -0.50 -13.38
N MET A 66 -1.01 -0.80 -12.10
CA MET A 66 -0.46 -0.05 -10.96
C MET A 66 1.07 -0.10 -10.91
N SER A 67 1.65 -1.28 -11.20
CA SER A 67 3.11 -1.41 -11.28
C SER A 67 3.71 -0.53 -12.37
N LEU A 68 3.08 -0.47 -13.54
CA LEU A 68 3.52 0.37 -14.65
C LEU A 68 3.30 1.85 -14.37
N ASP A 69 2.16 2.21 -13.79
CA ASP A 69 1.84 3.58 -13.39
C ASP A 69 2.83 4.12 -12.36
N GLY A 70 3.17 3.33 -11.34
CA GLY A 70 4.18 3.70 -10.34
C GLY A 70 5.55 3.98 -10.96
N LEU A 71 5.99 3.15 -11.91
CA LEU A 71 7.25 3.37 -12.65
C LEU A 71 7.17 4.60 -13.55
N TYR A 72 6.07 4.78 -14.27
CA TYR A 72 5.85 5.92 -15.14
C TYR A 72 5.88 7.25 -14.37
N LEU A 73 5.13 7.35 -13.26
CA LEU A 73 5.13 8.54 -12.42
C LEU A 73 6.51 8.84 -11.85
N THR A 74 7.21 7.81 -11.39
CA THR A 74 8.56 7.94 -10.81
C THR A 74 9.56 8.47 -11.83
N TRP A 75 9.66 7.83 -13.00
CA TRP A 75 10.75 8.07 -13.94
C TRP A 75 10.40 9.06 -15.06
N ALA A 76 9.18 9.02 -15.59
CA ALA A 76 8.77 9.92 -16.67
C ALA A 76 8.25 11.26 -16.14
N ARG A 77 7.60 11.27 -14.96
CA ARG A 77 7.05 12.49 -14.35
C ARG A 77 7.93 13.05 -13.23
N GLY A 78 8.98 12.34 -12.82
CA GLY A 78 9.89 12.77 -11.76
C GLY A 78 9.20 12.96 -10.41
N SER A 79 8.19 12.15 -10.09
CA SER A 79 7.40 12.34 -8.86
C SER A 79 8.08 11.85 -7.59
N ALA A 80 9.24 11.19 -7.69
CA ALA A 80 9.98 10.70 -6.53
C ALA A 80 10.64 11.85 -5.76
N ALA A 81 10.62 11.76 -4.43
CA ALA A 81 11.26 12.75 -3.56
C ALA A 81 12.79 12.76 -3.71
N ASN A 82 13.39 11.58 -3.89
CA ASN A 82 14.82 11.37 -4.11
C ASN A 82 15.07 10.05 -4.84
N LEU A 83 16.35 9.76 -5.14
CA LEU A 83 16.75 8.53 -5.81
C LEU A 83 16.38 7.27 -5.00
N VAL A 84 16.50 7.31 -3.67
CA VAL A 84 16.19 6.15 -2.83
C VAL A 84 14.71 5.80 -2.86
N GLY A 85 13.83 6.80 -2.80
CA GLY A 85 12.40 6.64 -2.96
C GLY A 85 12.02 6.14 -4.36
N ALA A 86 12.70 6.61 -5.41
CA ALA A 86 12.53 6.08 -6.76
C ALA A 86 12.91 4.59 -6.84
N ILE A 87 13.99 4.18 -6.18
CA ILE A 87 14.41 2.78 -6.06
C ILE A 87 13.36 1.98 -5.28
N GLY A 88 12.84 2.49 -4.16
CA GLY A 88 11.79 1.84 -3.37
C GLY A 88 10.52 1.59 -4.17
N ILE A 89 10.01 2.60 -4.89
CA ILE A 89 8.84 2.44 -5.77
C ILE A 89 9.12 1.43 -6.88
N SER A 90 10.31 1.51 -7.50
CA SER A 90 10.70 0.59 -8.57
C SER A 90 10.80 -0.85 -8.08
N LEU A 91 11.36 -1.06 -6.89
CA LEU A 91 11.43 -2.37 -6.24
C LEU A 91 10.02 -2.92 -6.00
N ASN A 92 9.13 -2.13 -5.40
CA ASN A 92 7.75 -2.56 -5.16
C ASN A 92 7.03 -2.91 -6.47
N ALA A 93 7.17 -2.10 -7.52
CA ALA A 93 6.62 -2.36 -8.84
C ALA A 93 7.10 -3.71 -9.41
N VAL A 94 8.41 -3.95 -9.41
CA VAL A 94 9.00 -5.22 -9.87
C VAL A 94 8.48 -6.41 -9.05
N LEU A 95 8.40 -6.27 -7.73
CA LEU A 95 7.87 -7.31 -6.84
C LEU A 95 6.40 -7.61 -7.12
N ILE A 96 5.56 -6.58 -7.36
CA ILE A 96 4.15 -6.75 -7.76
C ILE A 96 4.08 -7.55 -9.05
N ALA A 97 4.81 -7.14 -10.09
CA ALA A 97 4.79 -7.81 -11.39
C ALA A 97 5.22 -9.27 -11.30
N LEU A 98 6.27 -9.57 -10.52
CA LEU A 98 6.75 -10.94 -10.29
C LEU A 98 5.71 -11.78 -9.54
N CYS A 99 5.18 -11.26 -8.43
CA CYS A 99 4.20 -11.99 -7.63
C CYS A 99 2.89 -12.21 -8.38
N ALA A 100 2.42 -11.22 -9.15
CA ALA A 100 1.25 -11.34 -10.00
C ALA A 100 1.44 -12.40 -11.08
N THR A 101 2.60 -12.40 -11.75
CA THR A 101 2.96 -13.42 -12.75
C THR A 101 2.96 -14.82 -12.14
N MET A 102 3.56 -15.00 -10.95
CA MET A 102 3.59 -16.29 -10.26
C MET A 102 2.19 -16.72 -9.81
N THR A 103 1.37 -15.78 -9.31
CA THR A 103 -0.03 -16.02 -8.93
C THR A 103 -0.83 -16.57 -10.11
N TRP A 104 -0.69 -15.95 -11.29
CA TRP A 104 -1.32 -16.40 -12.52
C TRP A 104 -0.78 -17.75 -12.99
N ARG A 105 0.54 -17.94 -12.99
CA ARG A 105 1.21 -19.18 -13.40
C ARG A 105 0.72 -20.38 -12.58
N TYR A 106 0.71 -20.27 -11.24
CA TYR A 106 0.25 -21.37 -10.39
C TYR A 106 -1.26 -21.60 -10.47
N ALA A 107 -2.06 -20.58 -10.80
CA ALA A 107 -3.47 -20.76 -11.11
C ALA A 107 -3.65 -21.63 -12.38
N ARG A 108 -2.86 -21.37 -13.43
CA ARG A 108 -2.87 -22.14 -14.69
C ARG A 108 -2.40 -23.57 -14.50
N LEU A 109 -1.36 -23.79 -13.68
CA LEU A 109 -0.84 -25.11 -13.32
C LEU A 109 -1.72 -25.87 -12.32
N ARG A 110 -2.86 -25.30 -11.90
CA ARG A 110 -3.78 -25.86 -10.90
C ARG A 110 -3.13 -26.19 -9.54
N GLN A 111 -2.01 -25.54 -9.21
CA GLN A 111 -1.31 -25.70 -7.92
C GLN A 111 -1.90 -24.70 -6.90
N LEU A 112 -3.06 -25.04 -6.33
CA LEU A 112 -3.88 -24.12 -5.54
C LEU A 112 -3.18 -23.61 -4.27
N ASP A 113 -2.39 -24.45 -3.60
CA ASP A 113 -1.68 -24.05 -2.38
C ASP A 113 -0.62 -22.99 -2.67
N ARG A 114 0.16 -23.18 -3.73
CA ARG A 114 1.14 -22.19 -4.18
C ARG A 114 0.46 -20.94 -4.70
N HIS A 115 -0.59 -21.09 -5.52
CA HIS A 115 -1.39 -19.96 -5.99
C HIS A 115 -1.88 -19.09 -4.82
N ARG A 116 -2.41 -19.68 -3.74
CA ARG A 116 -2.85 -18.93 -2.56
C ARG A 116 -1.71 -18.16 -1.90
N GLN A 117 -0.54 -18.78 -1.76
CA GLN A 117 0.63 -18.14 -1.16
C GLN A 117 1.14 -16.95 -2.00
N TRP A 118 1.15 -17.07 -3.33
CA TRP A 118 1.53 -15.98 -4.22
C TRP A 118 0.46 -14.89 -4.33
N ALA A 119 -0.82 -15.26 -4.28
CA ALA A 119 -1.93 -14.31 -4.27
C ALA A 119 -1.87 -13.41 -3.03
N LEU A 120 -1.56 -13.98 -1.85
CA LEU A 120 -1.37 -13.20 -0.62
C LEU A 120 -0.20 -12.20 -0.75
N ARG A 121 0.93 -12.63 -1.33
CA ARG A 121 2.08 -11.72 -1.58
C ARG A 121 1.69 -10.58 -2.50
N THR A 122 1.01 -10.89 -3.60
CA THR A 122 0.54 -9.89 -4.57
C THR A 122 -0.41 -8.90 -3.91
N TYR A 123 -1.36 -9.39 -3.11
CA TYR A 123 -2.31 -8.54 -2.39
C TYR A 123 -1.62 -7.55 -1.45
N LEU A 124 -0.64 -8.01 -0.67
CA LEU A 124 0.10 -7.14 0.24
C LEU A 124 0.93 -6.09 -0.52
N LEU A 125 1.65 -6.49 -1.58
CA LEU A 125 2.49 -5.57 -2.34
C LEU A 125 1.69 -4.50 -3.09
N VAL A 126 0.54 -4.87 -3.67
CA VAL A 126 -0.38 -3.90 -4.30
C VAL A 126 -0.89 -2.87 -3.29
N ASN A 127 -1.02 -3.25 -2.02
CA ASN A 127 -1.35 -2.34 -0.93
C ASN A 127 -0.13 -1.61 -0.33
N GLY A 128 1.06 -1.67 -0.93
CA GLY A 128 2.29 -1.01 -0.42
C GLY A 128 2.09 0.48 -0.14
N VAL A 129 1.52 1.23 -1.08
CA VAL A 129 1.23 2.68 -0.90
C VAL A 129 0.30 2.94 0.29
N TRP A 130 -0.64 2.03 0.55
CA TRP A 130 -1.51 2.12 1.73
C TRP A 130 -0.71 1.86 3.01
N PHE A 131 0.13 0.82 3.04
CA PHE A 131 1.00 0.55 4.18
C PHE A 131 1.94 1.71 4.47
N PHE A 132 2.54 2.33 3.44
CA PHE A 132 3.34 3.53 3.59
C PHE A 132 2.58 4.63 4.35
N ARG A 133 1.33 4.92 3.95
CA ARG A 133 0.50 5.95 4.61
C ARG A 133 0.19 5.58 6.06
N VAL A 134 -0.21 4.33 6.32
CA VAL A 134 -0.55 3.90 7.69
C VAL A 134 0.67 3.94 8.60
N MET A 135 1.83 3.45 8.13
CA MET A 135 3.09 3.50 8.87
C MET A 135 3.53 4.94 9.13
N LEU A 136 3.44 5.80 8.12
CA LEU A 136 3.78 7.22 8.23
C LEU A 136 2.93 7.92 9.30
N MET A 137 1.60 7.74 9.25
CA MET A 137 0.69 8.38 10.20
C MET A 137 0.83 7.80 11.61
N ALA A 138 1.07 6.50 11.73
CA ALA A 138 1.37 5.86 13.01
C ALA A 138 2.65 6.45 13.62
N TRP A 139 3.71 6.61 12.83
CA TRP A 139 4.97 7.19 13.28
C TRP A 139 4.79 8.62 13.77
N ILE A 140 4.12 9.47 12.98
CA ILE A 140 3.90 10.87 13.33
C ILE A 140 3.08 10.99 14.61
N LEU A 141 2.02 10.19 14.77
CA LEU A 141 1.21 10.21 15.98
C LEU A 141 1.99 9.75 17.22
N LEU A 142 2.74 8.65 17.12
CA LEU A 142 3.43 8.07 18.27
C LEU A 142 4.60 8.94 18.75
N ASN A 143 5.25 9.68 17.84
CA ASN A 143 6.35 10.58 18.17
C ASN A 143 5.91 12.04 18.39
N GLY A 144 4.61 12.35 18.26
CA GLY A 144 4.09 13.71 18.39
C GLY A 144 4.56 14.68 17.30
N GLY A 145 5.04 14.17 16.16
CA GLY A 145 5.58 14.97 15.07
C GLY A 145 6.44 14.16 14.08
N PRO A 146 6.91 14.78 12.99
CA PRO A 146 7.72 14.13 11.95
C PRO A 146 9.19 13.99 12.39
N VAL A 147 9.43 13.35 13.53
CA VAL A 147 10.78 13.12 14.08
C VAL A 147 11.56 12.19 13.14
N GLY A 148 12.77 12.61 12.74
CA GLY A 148 13.63 11.82 11.84
C GLY A 148 13.20 11.83 10.37
N MET A 149 12.28 12.73 9.98
CA MET A 149 11.93 12.99 8.59
C MET A 149 12.61 14.27 8.10
N SER A 150 13.03 14.29 6.84
CA SER A 150 13.69 15.45 6.24
C SER A 150 13.36 15.52 4.76
N HIS A 151 12.10 15.87 4.47
CA HIS A 151 11.58 16.03 3.10
C HIS A 151 11.93 14.86 2.14
N GLY A 152 11.91 13.62 2.64
CA GLY A 152 12.22 12.41 1.87
C GLY A 152 13.63 11.86 2.09
N ASN A 153 14.55 12.64 2.65
CA ASN A 153 15.93 12.24 2.94
C ASN A 153 16.17 11.86 4.40
N GLY A 154 15.15 11.96 5.26
CA GLY A 154 15.28 11.59 6.66
C GLY A 154 15.46 10.08 6.82
N PRO A 155 16.13 9.59 7.88
CA PRO A 155 16.30 8.16 8.13
C PRO A 155 14.96 7.40 8.15
N VAL A 156 13.88 8.04 8.64
CA VAL A 156 12.54 7.44 8.65
C VAL A 156 11.93 7.40 7.26
N ASP A 157 12.13 8.44 6.45
CA ASP A 157 11.64 8.47 5.07
C ASP A 157 12.26 7.34 4.24
N LEU A 158 13.57 7.15 4.38
CA LEU A 158 14.32 6.08 3.71
C LEU A 158 13.89 4.69 4.21
N LEU A 159 13.65 4.55 5.52
CA LEU A 159 13.15 3.29 6.08
C LEU A 159 11.75 2.95 5.56
N LEU A 160 10.84 3.93 5.54
CA LEU A 160 9.46 3.73 5.08
C LEU A 160 9.38 3.45 3.58
N ALA A 161 10.32 3.98 2.78
CA ALA A 161 10.40 3.71 1.34
C ALA A 161 10.59 2.23 0.98
N PHE A 162 11.08 1.41 1.91
CA PHE A 162 11.22 -0.04 1.73
C PHE A 162 10.33 -0.85 2.68
N ALA A 163 10.06 -0.34 3.88
CA ALA A 163 9.27 -1.05 4.87
C ALA A 163 7.82 -1.30 4.40
N ASP A 164 7.27 -0.41 3.58
CA ASP A 164 5.91 -0.51 3.05
C ASP A 164 5.63 -1.82 2.27
N SER A 165 6.66 -2.38 1.65
CA SER A 165 6.60 -3.56 0.79
C SER A 165 7.32 -4.75 1.44
N LEU A 166 8.48 -4.53 2.05
CA LEU A 166 9.28 -5.59 2.67
C LEU A 166 8.71 -6.07 4.00
N LEU A 167 8.18 -5.18 4.85
CA LEU A 167 7.67 -5.57 6.16
C LEU A 167 6.43 -6.47 6.04
N PRO A 168 5.38 -6.13 5.26
CA PRO A 168 4.25 -7.03 5.07
C PRO A 168 4.66 -8.38 4.47
N LEU A 169 5.63 -8.39 3.55
CA LEU A 169 6.12 -9.61 2.92
C LEU A 169 6.87 -10.51 3.91
N ALA A 170 7.74 -9.92 4.75
CA ALA A 170 8.46 -10.63 5.79
C ALA A 170 7.51 -11.24 6.84
N VAL A 171 6.51 -10.47 7.27
CA VAL A 171 5.47 -10.94 8.20
C VAL A 171 4.68 -12.10 7.57
N LEU A 172 4.31 -12.00 6.29
CA LEU A 172 3.62 -13.08 5.59
C LEU A 172 4.46 -14.35 5.52
N ASP A 173 5.76 -14.24 5.25
CA ASP A 173 6.64 -15.41 5.21
C ASP A 173 6.80 -16.07 6.59
N LEU A 174 6.92 -15.28 7.65
CA LEU A 174 6.91 -15.78 9.03
C LEU A 174 5.57 -16.47 9.37
N TYR A 175 4.45 -15.89 8.93
CA TYR A 175 3.12 -16.46 9.10
C TYR A 175 2.97 -17.82 8.40
N LEU A 176 3.42 -17.91 7.15
CA LEU A 176 3.35 -19.15 6.39
C LEU A 176 4.30 -20.23 6.96
N ARG A 177 5.43 -19.83 7.54
CA ARG A 177 6.36 -20.74 8.24
C ARG A 177 5.77 -21.24 9.57
N SER A 178 5.18 -20.35 10.37
CA SER A 178 4.58 -20.73 11.66
C SER A 178 3.38 -21.66 11.51
N GLN A 179 2.59 -21.51 10.43
CA GLN A 179 1.51 -22.44 10.11
C GLN A 179 2.00 -23.86 9.80
N LYS A 180 3.17 -24.01 9.17
CA LYS A 180 3.76 -25.32 8.85
C LYS A 180 4.41 -25.98 10.07
N SER A 181 4.68 -25.21 11.12
CA SER A 181 5.31 -25.74 12.32
C SER A 181 4.33 -26.47 13.22
N ARG A 182 4.79 -27.58 13.78
CA ARG A 182 4.06 -28.34 14.82
C ARG A 182 4.21 -27.72 16.22
N ARG A 183 5.13 -26.77 16.41
CA ARG A 183 5.44 -26.19 17.73
C ARG A 183 4.43 -25.09 18.09
N SER A 184 3.69 -25.31 19.18
CA SER A 184 2.77 -24.32 19.79
C SER A 184 3.39 -22.93 20.02
N PRO A 185 4.62 -22.78 20.57
CA PRO A 185 5.16 -21.44 20.86
C PRO A 185 5.36 -20.57 19.62
N GLN A 186 5.68 -21.15 18.46
CA GLN A 186 5.83 -20.37 17.22
C GLN A 186 4.49 -19.79 16.73
N LYS A 187 3.38 -20.47 17.00
CA LYS A 187 2.03 -19.97 16.67
C LYS A 187 1.61 -18.85 17.63
N VAL A 188 1.94 -18.98 18.92
CA VAL A 188 1.66 -17.94 19.92
C VAL A 188 2.46 -16.66 19.63
N VAL A 189 3.77 -16.78 19.37
CA VAL A 189 4.61 -15.63 18.99
C VAL A 189 4.05 -14.95 17.74
N MET A 190 3.68 -15.73 16.72
CA MET A 190 3.08 -15.17 15.51
C MET A 190 1.75 -14.44 15.80
N ALA A 191 0.90 -15.00 16.66
CA ALA A 191 -0.36 -14.37 17.04
C ALA A 191 -0.13 -13.04 17.77
N ILE A 192 0.86 -12.98 18.68
CA ILE A 192 1.25 -11.74 19.36
C ILE A 192 1.76 -10.71 18.36
N VAL A 193 2.64 -11.11 17.43
CA VAL A 193 3.16 -10.22 16.37
C VAL A 193 2.02 -9.66 15.53
N LEU A 194 1.08 -10.50 15.09
CA LEU A 194 -0.10 -10.04 14.33
C LEU A 194 -1.01 -9.14 15.16
N GLY A 195 -1.19 -9.42 16.45
CA GLY A 195 -1.94 -8.57 17.37
C GLY A 195 -1.33 -7.17 17.49
N LEU A 196 -0.02 -7.09 17.72
CA LEU A 196 0.71 -5.82 17.80
C LEU A 196 0.65 -5.04 16.48
N LEU A 197 0.83 -5.71 15.33
CA LEU A 197 0.70 -5.09 14.02
C LEU A 197 -0.72 -4.58 13.77
N THR A 198 -1.74 -5.29 14.24
CA THR A 198 -3.14 -4.86 14.12
C THR A 198 -3.40 -3.61 14.94
N LEU A 199 -2.88 -3.54 16.17
CA LEU A 199 -2.95 -2.34 16.99
C LEU A 199 -2.23 -1.17 16.34
N LEU A 200 -1.02 -1.39 15.82
CA LEU A 200 -0.25 -0.38 15.11
C LEU A 200 -0.98 0.13 13.85
N MET A 201 -1.59 -0.77 13.08
CA MET A 201 -2.46 -0.41 11.95
C MET A 201 -3.65 0.43 12.42
N GLY A 202 -4.27 0.09 13.56
CA GLY A 202 -5.35 0.86 14.17
C GLY A 202 -4.92 2.30 14.51
N VAL A 203 -3.74 2.47 15.13
CA VAL A 203 -3.16 3.78 15.41
C VAL A 203 -2.91 4.56 14.12
N GLY A 204 -2.30 3.94 13.12
CA GLY A 204 -2.02 4.60 11.85
C GLY A 204 -3.28 4.98 11.06
N ILE A 205 -4.33 4.15 11.09
CA ILE A 205 -5.64 4.46 10.48
C ILE A 205 -6.30 5.63 11.21
N PHE A 206 -6.27 5.65 12.55
CA PHE A 206 -6.77 6.78 13.33
C PHE A 206 -6.01 8.07 13.02
N GLY A 207 -4.68 8.00 12.89
CA GLY A 207 -3.85 9.12 12.46
C GLY A 207 -4.18 9.60 11.07
N ALA A 208 -4.37 8.69 10.12
CA ALA A 208 -4.80 9.03 8.77
C ALA A 208 -6.17 9.73 8.79
N PHE A 209 -7.14 9.22 9.56
CA PHE A 209 -8.45 9.85 9.73
C PHE A 209 -8.33 11.29 10.25
N LYS A 210 -7.57 11.50 11.33
CA LYS A 210 -7.33 12.83 11.93
C LYS A 210 -6.54 13.78 11.02
N ALA A 211 -5.57 13.28 10.27
CA ALA A 211 -4.71 14.13 9.45
C ALA A 211 -5.37 14.52 8.12
N LEU A 212 -6.11 13.60 7.49
CA LEU A 212 -6.59 13.76 6.12
C LEU A 212 -8.09 14.07 6.04
N TRP A 213 -8.92 13.50 6.91
CA TRP A 213 -10.38 13.60 6.79
C TRP A 213 -11.03 14.51 7.83
N SER A 214 -10.57 14.53 9.08
CA SER A 214 -11.16 15.43 10.08
C SER A 214 -11.07 16.93 9.77
N PRO A 215 -10.03 17.48 9.11
CA PRO A 215 -10.03 18.92 8.77
C PRO A 215 -10.97 19.28 7.62
N LEU A 216 -11.62 18.29 6.98
CA LEU A 216 -12.55 18.49 5.87
C LEU A 216 -14.02 18.32 6.29
N LEU A 217 -14.28 17.90 7.54
CA LEU A 217 -15.59 17.73 8.16
C LEU A 217 -15.84 18.86 9.16
#